data_AF-A0A259MSA9-F1
#
_entry.id   AF-A0A259MSA9-F1
#
_cell.length_a   1.000
_cell.length_b   1.000
_cell.length_c   1.000
_cell.angle_alpha   90.00
_cell.angle_beta   90.00
_cell.angle_gamma   90.00
#
_symmetry.space_group_name_H-M   'P 1'
#
loop_
_entity.id
_entity.type
_entity.pdbx_description
1 polymer ?
#
loop_
_entity_poly.entity_id
_entity_poly.type
_entity_poly.pdbx_seq_one_letter_code
_entity_poly.pdbx_strand_id
1 'polypeptide(L)'
;MQASGLVSDASLQFQLKHVARAMSLYYGQNHSRVRLEEKAHTYYVRTMYETLGRQLQQLTSNRFVSPHGEKRKSEIVRLISASDAKKAINLAKKGTVTHRPILLGICTSRTPCPYGGIDNIARCGGGDSPGETKPCADVLYDPEQLDEVEVLEAVLDERLAAAEVDSPLRTSLEAQKRSVENYRHVIRQT
;
A
#
# COMPACT_ATOMS: atom_id res chain seq x y z
N MET A 1 -4.71 -14.83 -5.01
CA MET A 1 -4.19 -15.30 -6.33
C MET A 1 -4.52 -16.77 -6.53
N GLN A 2 -5.79 -17.12 -6.74
CA GLN A 2 -6.22 -18.39 -7.34
C GLN A 2 -7.71 -18.25 -7.66
N ALA A 3 -8.02 -17.68 -8.84
CA ALA A 3 -9.37 -17.63 -9.42
C ALA A 3 -9.38 -17.07 -10.85
N SER A 4 -8.24 -16.79 -11.49
CA SER A 4 -8.26 -16.16 -12.82
C SER A 4 -8.47 -17.16 -13.95
N GLY A 5 -8.26 -18.46 -13.73
CA GLY A 5 -8.21 -19.47 -14.80
C GLY A 5 -7.05 -19.29 -15.78
N LEU A 6 -6.21 -18.26 -15.58
CA LEU A 6 -5.10 -17.91 -16.47
C LEU A 6 -3.86 -18.80 -16.28
N VAL A 7 -3.74 -19.46 -15.12
CA VAL A 7 -2.60 -20.31 -14.76
C VAL A 7 -3.13 -21.71 -14.47
N SER A 8 -2.59 -22.71 -15.15
CA SER A 8 -2.99 -24.11 -14.95
C SER A 8 -2.53 -24.64 -13.58
N ASP A 9 -3.26 -25.61 -13.02
CA ASP A 9 -2.88 -26.25 -11.75
C ASP A 9 -1.49 -26.91 -11.80
N ALA A 10 -1.07 -27.39 -12.97
CA ALA A 10 0.26 -27.96 -13.18
C ALA A 10 1.36 -26.89 -13.12
N SER A 11 1.14 -25.73 -13.76
CA SER A 11 2.05 -24.59 -13.68
C SER A 11 2.16 -24.08 -12.25
N LEU A 12 1.04 -24.05 -11.53
CA LEU A 12 0.97 -23.60 -10.15
C LEU A 12 1.68 -24.58 -9.20
N GLN A 13 1.50 -25.88 -9.41
CA GLN A 13 2.28 -26.93 -8.73
C GLN A 13 3.79 -26.71 -8.91
N PHE A 14 4.24 -26.49 -10.14
CA PHE A 14 5.65 -26.28 -10.44
C PHE A 14 6.19 -25.01 -9.76
N GLN A 15 5.49 -23.87 -9.89
CA GLN A 15 5.91 -22.59 -9.31
C GLN A 15 5.98 -22.63 -7.78
N LEU A 16 5.02 -23.29 -7.13
CA LEU A 16 5.00 -23.45 -5.67
C LEU A 16 5.85 -24.63 -5.17
N LYS A 17 6.55 -25.34 -6.08
CA LYS A 17 7.38 -26.52 -5.77
C LYS A 17 6.63 -27.60 -4.99
N HIS A 18 5.34 -27.77 -5.29
CA HIS A 18 4.51 -28.79 -4.66
C HIS A 18 4.77 -30.18 -5.23
N VAL A 19 4.78 -31.19 -4.36
CA VAL A 19 5.00 -32.60 -4.77
C VAL A 19 3.81 -33.14 -5.58
N ALA A 20 2.58 -32.75 -5.23
CA ALA A 20 1.37 -33.17 -5.93
C ALA A 20 0.42 -31.98 -6.20
N ARG A 21 -0.37 -32.07 -7.27
CA ARG A 21 -1.40 -31.05 -7.62
C ARG A 21 -2.40 -30.81 -6.49
N ALA A 22 -2.72 -31.85 -5.71
CA ALA A 22 -3.61 -31.76 -4.56
C ALA A 22 -3.09 -30.76 -3.50
N MET A 23 -1.78 -30.59 -3.35
CA MET A 23 -1.22 -29.59 -2.43
C MET A 23 -1.50 -28.17 -2.94
N SER A 24 -1.37 -27.93 -4.25
CA SER A 24 -1.71 -26.63 -4.86
C SER A 24 -3.18 -26.28 -4.71
N LEU A 25 -4.06 -27.28 -4.84
CA LEU A 25 -5.48 -27.13 -4.58
C LEU A 25 -5.77 -26.90 -3.10
N TYR A 26 -5.08 -27.61 -2.20
CA TYR A 26 -5.22 -27.44 -0.75
C TYR A 26 -4.93 -26.00 -0.31
N TYR A 27 -3.76 -25.46 -0.66
CA TYR A 27 -3.41 -24.07 -0.34
C TYR A 27 -4.27 -23.08 -1.12
N GLY A 28 -4.58 -23.42 -2.37
CA GLY A 28 -5.35 -22.62 -3.30
C GLY A 28 -6.81 -22.36 -2.91
N GLN A 29 -7.47 -23.42 -2.42
CA GLN A 29 -8.82 -23.40 -1.88
C GLN A 29 -8.85 -22.84 -0.45
N ASN A 30 -7.73 -22.26 0.02
CA ASN A 30 -7.57 -21.71 1.36
C ASN A 30 -7.76 -22.74 2.48
N HIS A 31 -7.49 -24.03 2.26
CA HIS A 31 -7.54 -25.03 3.34
C HIS A 31 -6.42 -24.87 4.38
N SER A 32 -5.44 -23.99 4.13
CA SER A 32 -4.46 -23.54 5.12
C SER A 32 -4.96 -22.44 6.06
N ARG A 33 -6.20 -21.94 5.88
CA ARG A 33 -6.77 -20.96 6.81
C ARG A 33 -6.92 -21.59 8.19
N VAL A 34 -6.54 -20.84 9.21
CA VAL A 34 -6.89 -21.16 10.59
C VAL A 34 -8.42 -21.23 10.67
N ARG A 35 -8.96 -22.43 10.95
CA ARG A 35 -10.40 -22.62 11.19
C ARG A 35 -10.73 -22.04 12.55
N LEU A 36 -11.09 -20.77 12.56
CA LEU A 36 -11.63 -20.11 13.74
C LEU A 36 -13.01 -20.70 14.05
N GLU A 37 -13.32 -20.79 15.34
CA GLU A 37 -14.69 -21.01 15.79
C GLU A 37 -15.58 -19.86 15.29
N GLU A 38 -16.87 -20.13 15.07
CA GLU A 38 -17.78 -19.23 14.36
C GLU A 38 -17.90 -17.85 15.02
N LYS A 39 -17.93 -17.79 16.36
CA LYS A 39 -17.94 -16.51 17.09
C LYS A 39 -16.61 -15.81 16.90
N ALA A 40 -15.48 -16.50 17.03
CA ALA A 40 -14.15 -15.92 16.81
C ALA A 40 -14.00 -15.34 15.40
N HIS A 41 -14.48 -16.04 14.36
CA HIS A 41 -14.51 -15.53 13.00
C HIS A 41 -15.38 -14.26 12.88
N THR A 42 -16.57 -14.28 13.45
CA THR A 42 -17.50 -13.14 13.42
C THR A 42 -16.92 -11.92 14.14
N TYR A 43 -16.31 -12.12 15.30
CA TYR A 43 -15.60 -11.07 16.04
C TYR A 43 -14.45 -10.51 15.21
N TYR A 44 -13.62 -11.37 14.62
CA TYR A 44 -12.51 -10.94 13.78
C TYR A 44 -12.96 -10.06 12.61
N VAL A 45 -13.94 -10.51 11.82
CA VAL A 45 -14.43 -9.74 10.66
C VAL A 45 -15.04 -8.41 11.10
N ARG A 46 -15.82 -8.42 12.18
CA ARG A 46 -16.42 -7.21 12.74
C ARG A 46 -15.34 -6.22 13.17
N THR A 47 -14.39 -6.65 13.99
CA THR A 47 -13.31 -5.80 14.50
C THR A 47 -12.42 -5.30 13.38
N MET A 48 -12.17 -6.10 12.34
CA MET A 48 -11.42 -5.66 11.16
C MET A 48 -12.08 -4.46 10.49
N TYR A 49 -13.40 -4.52 10.23
CA TYR A 49 -14.11 -3.39 9.63
C TYR A 49 -14.26 -2.19 10.58
N GLU A 50 -14.40 -2.42 11.88
CA GLU A 50 -14.39 -1.35 12.88
C GLU A 50 -13.06 -0.60 12.90
N THR A 51 -11.93 -1.34 12.90
CA THR A 51 -10.58 -0.77 12.84
C THR A 51 -10.37 -0.02 11.52
N LEU A 52 -10.76 -0.59 10.39
CA LEU A 52 -10.66 0.07 9.09
C LEU A 52 -11.51 1.35 9.02
N GLY A 53 -12.70 1.33 9.63
CA GLY A 53 -13.54 2.53 9.78
C GLY A 53 -12.83 3.64 10.56
N ARG A 54 -12.17 3.31 11.68
CA ARG A 54 -11.38 4.28 12.47
C ARG A 54 -10.20 4.84 11.68
N GLN A 55 -9.48 3.98 10.97
CA GLN A 55 -8.36 4.37 10.09
C GLN A 55 -8.82 5.34 8.98
N LEU A 56 -9.97 5.05 8.35
CA LEU A 56 -10.56 5.97 7.38
C LEU A 56 -10.88 7.34 8.01
N GLN A 57 -11.44 7.35 9.22
CA GLN A 57 -11.70 8.61 9.92
C GLN A 57 -10.42 9.40 10.20
N GLN A 58 -9.31 8.73 10.53
CA GLN A 58 -8.02 9.40 10.74
C GLN A 58 -7.52 10.13 9.49
N LEU A 59 -7.84 9.66 8.27
CA LEU A 59 -7.47 10.35 7.03
C LEU A 59 -8.04 11.77 6.93
N THR A 60 -9.14 12.06 7.63
CA THR A 60 -9.75 13.40 7.67
C THR A 60 -8.98 14.38 8.56
N SER A 61 -8.03 13.90 9.37
CA SER A 61 -7.22 14.74 10.24
C SER A 61 -6.15 15.52 9.47
N ASN A 62 -5.53 16.50 10.13
CA ASN A 62 -4.44 17.29 9.57
C ASN A 62 -3.10 16.54 9.49
N ARG A 63 -3.00 15.33 10.06
CA ARG A 63 -1.79 14.50 10.02
C ARG A 63 -1.38 14.17 8.58
N PHE A 64 -2.34 13.77 7.75
CA PHE A 64 -2.05 13.30 6.40
C PHE A 64 -1.95 14.45 5.40
N VAL A 65 -0.97 14.40 4.51
CA VAL A 65 -0.69 15.45 3.53
C VAL A 65 -0.76 14.90 2.11
N SER A 66 -1.55 15.53 1.24
CA SER A 66 -1.54 15.20 -0.19
C SER A 66 -0.38 15.92 -0.89
N PRO A 67 0.47 15.24 -1.67
CA PRO A 67 1.51 15.89 -2.46
C PRO A 67 0.96 16.81 -3.56
N HIS A 68 -0.34 16.73 -3.85
CA HIS A 68 -1.03 17.61 -4.79
C HIS A 68 -1.81 18.74 -4.08
N GLY A 69 -1.55 18.96 -2.80
CA GLY A 69 -2.15 20.01 -1.98
C GLY A 69 -3.51 19.65 -1.40
N GLU A 70 -4.05 20.59 -0.61
CA GLU A 70 -5.21 20.37 0.26
C GLU A 70 -6.50 20.09 -0.51
N LYS A 71 -6.67 20.70 -1.69
CA LYS A 71 -7.85 20.44 -2.55
C LYS A 71 -7.96 18.97 -2.88
N ARG A 72 -6.84 18.33 -3.28
CA ARG A 72 -6.84 16.92 -3.61
C ARG A 72 -7.09 16.03 -2.38
N LYS A 73 -6.52 16.37 -1.22
CA LYS A 73 -6.83 15.67 0.03
C LYS A 73 -8.33 15.72 0.33
N SER A 74 -8.95 16.90 0.19
CA SER A 74 -10.37 17.09 0.42
C SER A 74 -11.25 16.21 -0.49
N GLU A 75 -10.85 15.99 -1.75
CA GLU A 75 -11.55 15.09 -2.68
C GLU A 75 -11.47 13.63 -2.24
N ILE A 76 -10.28 13.18 -1.82
CA ILE A 76 -10.04 11.80 -1.36
C ILE A 76 -10.92 11.48 -0.14
N VAL A 77 -10.97 12.41 0.82
CA VAL A 77 -11.68 12.20 2.10
C VAL A 77 -13.15 12.66 2.07
N ARG A 78 -13.62 13.23 0.95
CA ARG A 78 -14.96 13.84 0.82
C ARG A 78 -16.12 12.94 1.30
N LEU A 79 -16.01 11.64 1.09
CA LEU A 79 -17.05 10.67 1.46
C LEU A 79 -16.94 10.21 2.92
N ILE A 80 -15.81 10.46 3.58
CA ILE A 80 -15.53 10.02 4.94
C ILE A 80 -16.09 11.06 5.91
N SER A 81 -16.99 10.63 6.79
CA SER A 81 -17.43 11.46 7.91
C SER A 81 -16.47 11.30 9.08
N ALA A 82 -15.87 12.39 9.52
CA ALA A 82 -14.99 12.41 10.70
C ALA A 82 -15.72 11.99 11.99
N SER A 83 -17.02 12.30 12.12
CA SER A 83 -17.82 12.05 13.34
C SER A 83 -18.69 10.78 13.28
N ASP A 84 -19.00 10.27 12.09
CA ASP A 84 -19.92 9.12 11.93
C ASP A 84 -19.17 7.81 11.63
N ALA A 85 -18.80 7.10 12.70
CA ALA A 85 -18.07 5.83 12.61
C ALA A 85 -18.86 4.76 11.84
N LYS A 86 -20.20 4.74 11.94
CA LYS A 86 -21.04 3.76 11.24
C LYS A 86 -20.96 3.96 9.73
N LYS A 87 -20.97 5.21 9.26
CA LYS A 87 -20.78 5.51 7.82
C LYS A 87 -19.39 5.09 7.34
N ALA A 88 -18.33 5.39 8.10
CA ALA A 88 -16.97 4.98 7.75
C ALA A 88 -16.83 3.44 7.63
N ILE A 89 -17.38 2.70 8.59
CA ILE A 89 -17.41 1.22 8.55
C ILE A 89 -18.17 0.71 7.32
N ASN A 90 -19.29 1.34 6.96
CA ASN A 90 -20.06 0.93 5.79
C ASN A 90 -19.31 1.23 4.47
N LEU A 91 -18.56 2.33 4.39
CA LEU A 91 -17.69 2.63 3.24
C LEU A 91 -16.58 1.60 3.10
N ALA A 92 -15.95 1.21 4.23
CA ALA A 92 -14.95 0.17 4.29
C ALA A 92 -15.50 -1.19 3.80
N LYS A 93 -16.68 -1.60 4.29
CA LYS A 93 -17.35 -2.84 3.85
C LYS A 93 -17.65 -2.87 2.36
N LYS A 94 -18.01 -1.72 1.78
CA LYS A 94 -18.30 -1.58 0.35
C LYS A 94 -17.05 -1.41 -0.52
N GLY A 95 -15.87 -1.23 0.09
CA GLY A 95 -14.63 -0.92 -0.64
C GLY A 95 -14.68 0.42 -1.39
N THR A 96 -15.57 1.33 -1.00
CA THR A 96 -15.73 2.64 -1.66
C THR A 96 -14.59 3.59 -1.32
N VAL A 97 -13.95 3.40 -0.17
CA VAL A 97 -12.72 4.09 0.20
C VAL A 97 -11.74 3.03 0.68
N THR A 98 -10.49 3.12 0.23
CA THR A 98 -9.43 2.21 0.61
C THR A 98 -8.45 2.91 1.54
N HIS A 99 -7.91 2.13 2.47
CA HIS A 99 -6.85 2.56 3.37
C HIS A 99 -5.80 1.46 3.37
N ARG A 100 -4.79 1.60 2.50
CA ARG A 100 -3.67 0.66 2.42
C ARG A 100 -2.40 1.35 2.92
N PRO A 101 -1.84 0.94 4.08
CA PRO A 101 -0.55 1.42 4.52
C PRO A 101 0.55 1.13 3.48
N ILE A 102 1.41 2.11 3.26
CA ILE A 102 2.61 2.06 2.42
C ILE A 102 3.75 2.74 3.19
N LEU A 103 4.99 2.67 2.69
CA LEU A 103 6.16 3.24 3.39
C LEU A 103 6.18 4.78 3.48
N LEU A 104 5.40 5.47 2.65
CA LEU A 104 5.31 6.95 2.66
C LEU A 104 4.01 7.47 3.27
N GLY A 105 3.07 6.59 3.61
CA GLY A 105 1.84 6.94 4.31
C GLY A 105 0.74 5.96 3.95
N ILE A 106 -0.34 6.47 3.35
CA ILE A 106 -1.51 5.68 2.97
C ILE A 106 -1.79 5.80 1.48
N CYS A 107 -2.06 4.67 0.83
CA CYS A 107 -2.61 4.60 -0.51
C CYS A 107 -4.14 4.46 -0.45
N THR A 108 -4.85 5.38 -1.12
CA THR A 108 -6.31 5.43 -1.22
C THR A 108 -6.82 4.99 -2.60
N SER A 109 -5.98 4.29 -3.37
CA SER A 109 -6.38 3.79 -4.68
C SER A 109 -7.36 2.63 -4.53
N ARG A 110 -8.47 2.70 -5.26
CA ARG A 110 -9.52 1.66 -5.27
C ARG A 110 -9.16 0.47 -6.16
N THR A 111 -8.23 0.66 -7.08
CA THR A 111 -7.75 -0.36 -7.98
C THR A 111 -6.46 -0.98 -7.45
N PRO A 112 -6.19 -2.26 -7.75
CA PRO A 112 -4.89 -2.86 -7.50
C PRO A 112 -3.79 -2.03 -8.18
N CYS A 113 -2.81 -1.59 -7.39
CA CYS A 113 -1.69 -0.80 -7.89
C CYS A 113 -0.56 -1.74 -8.34
N PRO A 114 -0.08 -1.65 -9.60
CA PRO A 114 1.01 -2.52 -10.07
C PRO A 114 2.37 -2.13 -9.48
N TYR A 115 2.52 -0.92 -8.95
CA TYR A 115 3.77 -0.40 -8.38
C TYR A 115 3.98 -0.75 -6.91
N GLY A 116 2.94 -1.24 -6.22
CA GLY A 116 3.01 -1.59 -4.80
C GLY A 116 2.90 -0.39 -3.85
N GLY A 117 4.00 -0.06 -3.17
CA GLY A 117 4.08 0.95 -2.10
C GLY A 117 4.71 0.45 -0.79
N ILE A 118 4.86 -0.86 -0.63
CA ILE A 118 5.61 -1.46 0.49
C ILE A 118 7.04 -1.79 0.04
N ASP A 119 7.18 -2.56 -1.04
CA ASP A 119 8.51 -2.97 -1.52
C ASP A 119 9.18 -1.92 -2.41
N ASN A 120 8.40 -1.01 -2.99
CA ASN A 120 8.87 0.03 -3.90
C ASN A 120 7.99 1.28 -3.78
N ILE A 121 8.63 2.44 -3.61
CA ILE A 121 7.96 3.74 -3.45
C ILE A 121 8.16 4.69 -4.63
N ALA A 122 8.92 4.31 -5.67
CA ALA A 122 9.31 5.21 -6.76
C ALA A 122 8.11 5.94 -7.38
N ARG A 123 7.00 5.23 -7.62
CA ARG A 123 5.77 5.84 -8.14
C ARG A 123 5.01 6.68 -7.09
N CYS A 124 5.04 6.26 -5.82
CA CYS A 124 4.29 6.91 -4.76
C CYS A 124 4.71 8.37 -4.61
N GLY A 125 6.02 8.64 -4.55
CA GLY A 125 6.55 10.01 -4.55
C GLY A 125 7.04 10.53 -5.89
N GLY A 126 6.70 9.86 -6.99
CA GLY A 126 6.94 10.39 -8.35
C GLY A 126 8.40 10.47 -8.77
N GLY A 127 9.26 9.60 -8.24
CA GLY A 127 10.68 9.51 -8.63
C GLY A 127 10.95 8.62 -9.86
N ASP A 128 9.91 7.94 -10.37
CA ASP A 128 9.96 7.08 -11.56
C ASP A 128 9.97 7.85 -12.90
N SER A 129 9.64 9.15 -12.88
CA SER A 129 9.59 10.00 -14.06
C SER A 129 10.75 11.01 -14.03
N PRO A 130 11.80 10.84 -14.87
CA PRO A 130 12.92 11.78 -14.92
C PRO A 130 12.43 13.15 -15.42
N GLY A 131 12.68 14.21 -14.64
CA GLY A 131 12.42 15.61 -15.05
C GLY A 131 11.08 16.20 -14.63
N GLU A 132 10.11 15.39 -14.21
CA GLU A 132 8.84 15.86 -13.65
C GLU A 132 8.47 15.09 -12.38
N THR A 133 8.51 15.76 -11.24
CA THR A 133 8.00 15.20 -9.98
C THR A 133 6.48 15.14 -10.04
N LYS A 134 5.94 13.96 -10.37
CA LYS A 134 4.50 13.71 -10.36
C LYS A 134 4.15 12.56 -9.40
N PRO A 135 4.00 12.86 -8.10
CA PRO A 135 3.57 11.87 -7.11
C PRO A 135 2.23 11.24 -7.48
N CYS A 136 1.91 10.11 -6.85
CA CYS A 136 0.67 9.42 -7.08
C CYS A 136 -0.53 10.23 -6.56
N ALA A 137 -1.56 10.41 -7.39
CA ALA A 137 -2.76 11.17 -7.02
C ALA A 137 -3.60 10.55 -5.89
N ASP A 138 -3.32 9.29 -5.53
CA ASP A 138 -4.01 8.54 -4.49
C ASP A 138 -3.14 8.32 -3.24
N VAL A 139 -1.98 8.96 -3.14
CA VAL A 139 -1.14 8.89 -1.94
C VAL A 139 -1.46 10.02 -0.99
N LEU A 140 -1.52 9.69 0.29
CA LEU A 140 -1.51 10.63 1.39
C LEU A 140 -0.28 10.35 2.23
N TYR A 141 0.64 11.31 2.29
CA TYR A 141 1.85 11.20 3.10
C TYR A 141 1.53 11.31 4.58
N ASP A 142 2.30 10.56 5.37
CA ASP A 142 2.17 10.54 6.83
C ASP A 142 3.47 10.98 7.49
N PRO A 143 3.54 12.20 8.05
CA PRO A 143 4.74 12.71 8.73
C PRO A 143 5.28 11.80 9.84
N GLU A 144 4.42 10.98 10.47
CA GLU A 144 4.86 10.04 11.50
C GLU A 144 5.71 8.88 10.95
N GLN A 145 5.74 8.66 9.63
CA GLN A 145 6.61 7.67 9.01
C GLN A 145 8.01 8.20 8.67
N LEU A 146 8.34 9.44 9.04
CA LEU A 146 9.63 10.04 8.70
C LEU A 146 10.82 9.18 9.19
N ASP A 147 10.76 8.64 10.40
CA ASP A 147 11.81 7.78 10.97
C ASP A 147 11.99 6.49 10.15
N GLU A 148 10.89 5.86 9.73
CA GLU A 148 10.92 4.66 8.88
C GLU A 148 11.47 4.98 7.49
N VAL A 149 11.12 6.14 6.94
CA VAL A 149 11.62 6.63 5.65
C VAL A 149 13.11 6.98 5.72
N GLU A 150 13.61 7.46 6.87
CA GLU A 150 15.03 7.66 7.13
C GLU A 150 15.81 6.35 7.14
N VAL A 151 15.26 5.30 7.77
CA VAL A 151 15.85 3.96 7.71
C VAL A 151 15.85 3.43 6.27
N LEU A 152 14.76 3.63 5.52
CA LEU A 152 14.70 3.25 4.11
C LEU A 152 15.78 3.96 3.29
N GLU A 153 15.98 5.26 3.48
CA GLU A 153 17.00 6.02 2.77
C GLU A 153 18.41 5.46 3.02
N ALA A 154 18.74 5.15 4.27
CA ALA A 154 20.02 4.55 4.61
C ALA A 154 20.25 3.21 3.88
N VAL A 155 19.21 2.36 3.81
CA VAL A 155 19.25 1.09 3.06
C VAL A 155 19.38 1.34 1.55
N LEU A 156 18.69 2.35 1.01
CA LEU A 156 18.82 2.71 -0.41
C LEU A 156 20.24 3.16 -0.74
N ASP A 157 20.88 3.94 0.15
CA ASP A 157 22.24 4.45 -0.04
C ASP A 157 23.29 3.34 0.00
N GLU A 158 23.18 2.41 0.94
CA GLU A 158 24.02 1.22 0.99
C GLU A 158 23.91 0.41 -0.31
N ARG A 159 22.66 0.17 -0.77
CA ARG A 159 22.41 -0.59 -2.00
C ARG A 159 22.87 0.14 -3.26
N LEU A 160 22.76 1.46 -3.31
CA LEU A 160 23.25 2.28 -4.41
C LEU A 160 24.76 2.26 -4.53
N ALA A 161 25.48 2.21 -3.39
CA ALA A 161 26.93 2.10 -3.38
C ALA A 161 27.42 0.76 -3.95
N ALA A 162 26.64 -0.31 -3.77
CA ALA A 162 26.96 -1.65 -4.28
C ALA A 162 26.39 -1.94 -5.69
N ALA A 163 25.48 -1.11 -6.20
CA ALA A 163 24.82 -1.35 -7.49
C ALA A 163 25.71 -0.93 -8.68
N GLU A 164 25.82 -1.82 -9.66
CA GLU A 164 26.53 -1.57 -10.91
C GLU A 164 26.01 -0.30 -11.61
N VAL A 165 26.94 0.47 -12.16
CA VAL A 165 26.65 1.65 -12.98
C VAL A 165 25.80 1.23 -14.18
N ASP A 166 24.82 2.06 -14.53
CA ASP A 166 23.86 1.82 -15.64
C ASP A 166 23.01 0.54 -15.53
N SER A 167 22.97 -0.11 -14.36
CA SER A 167 22.09 -1.26 -14.14
C SER A 167 20.62 -0.85 -13.90
N PRO A 168 19.64 -1.69 -14.33
CA PRO A 168 18.24 -1.45 -14.01
C PRO A 168 17.96 -1.36 -12.50
N LEU A 169 18.74 -2.09 -11.69
CA LEU A 169 18.69 -2.01 -10.24
C LEU A 169 19.05 -0.61 -9.76
N ARG A 170 20.18 -0.06 -10.24
CA ARG A 170 20.62 1.29 -9.87
C ARG A 170 19.58 2.33 -10.24
N THR A 171 19.03 2.28 -11.46
CA THR A 171 17.94 3.18 -11.89
C THR A 171 16.72 3.10 -10.97
N SER A 172 16.33 1.89 -10.55
CA SER A 172 15.21 1.69 -9.63
C SER A 172 15.48 2.26 -8.24
N LEU A 173 16.70 2.08 -7.72
CA LEU A 173 17.10 2.62 -6.43
C LEU A 173 17.17 4.15 -6.45
N GLU A 174 17.72 4.75 -7.51
CA GLU A 174 17.74 6.20 -7.69
C GLU A 174 16.33 6.78 -7.77
N ALA A 175 15.40 6.09 -8.44
CA ALA A 175 14.00 6.48 -8.50
C ALA A 175 13.32 6.45 -7.13
N GLN A 176 13.64 5.46 -6.29
CA GLN A 176 13.15 5.40 -4.92
C GLN A 176 13.76 6.50 -4.05
N LYS A 177 15.05 6.80 -4.22
CA LYS A 177 15.72 7.89 -3.50
C LYS A 177 15.09 9.26 -3.82
N ARG A 178 14.84 9.55 -5.10
CA ARG A 178 14.08 10.74 -5.51
C ARG A 178 12.69 10.80 -4.86
N SER A 179 12.02 9.65 -4.72
CA SER A 179 10.73 9.59 -4.03
C SER A 179 10.82 9.94 -2.54
N VAL A 180 11.90 9.55 -1.85
CA VAL A 180 12.17 9.94 -0.45
C VAL A 180 12.37 11.45 -0.35
N GLU A 181 13.17 12.02 -1.25
CA GLU A 181 13.43 13.47 -1.31
C GLU A 181 12.13 14.26 -1.52
N ASN A 182 11.30 13.82 -2.47
CA ASN A 182 10.00 14.43 -2.75
C ASN A 182 9.04 14.34 -1.55
N TYR A 183 9.00 13.20 -0.86
CA TYR A 183 8.22 13.02 0.36
C TYR A 183 8.63 14.02 1.45
N ARG A 184 9.94 14.12 1.73
CA ARG A 184 10.48 15.07 2.72
C ARG A 184 10.20 16.51 2.35
N HIS A 185 10.30 16.86 1.07
CA HIS A 185 10.00 18.21 0.59
C HIS A 185 8.56 18.62 0.91
N VAL A 186 7.60 17.73 0.65
CA VAL A 186 6.18 17.99 0.92
C VAL A 186 5.92 18.12 2.42
N ILE A 187 6.47 17.22 3.25
CA ILE A 187 6.23 17.26 4.70
C ILE A 187 6.86 18.47 5.38
N ARG A 188 8.03 18.93 4.93
CA ARG A 188 8.68 20.13 5.48
C ARG A 188 7.94 21.43 5.15
N GLN A 189 7.04 21.42 4.17
CA GLN A 189 6.25 22.58 3.75
C GLN A 189 4.91 22.72 4.49
N THR A 190 4.49 21.67 5.21
CA THR A 190 3.28 21.64 6.04
C THR A 190 3.59 21.92 7.50
#